data_AF-A0A9E3NC90-F1
#
_entry.id   AF-A0A9E3NC90-F1
#
_cell.length_a   1.000
_cell.length_b   1.000
_cell.length_c   1.000
_cell.angle_alpha   90.00
_cell.angle_beta   90.00
_cell.angle_gamma   90.00
#
_symmetry.space_group_name_H-M   'P 1'
#
loop_
_entity.id
_entity.type
_entity.pdbx_description
1 polymer ?
#
loop_
_entity_poly.entity_id
_entity_poly.type
_entity_poly.pdbx_seq_one_letter_code
_entity_poly.pdbx_strand_id
1 'polypeptide(L)' 'MNYRHSFHAGNSADVVKHSLLIALIRALQLKQGALTLIDTHSGCGLYDLDGDRAQRTGEATQGVLRTFADPNPLLNDYRA' A
#
# COMPACT_ATOMS: atom_id res chain seq x y z
N MET A 1 -12.35 17.55 -7.02
CA MET A 1 -11.03 17.00 -7.42
C MET A 1 -11.25 15.86 -8.41
N ASN A 2 -10.49 15.82 -9.51
CA ASN A 2 -10.63 14.80 -10.55
C ASN A 2 -9.73 13.56 -10.34
N TYR A 3 -8.78 13.62 -9.40
CA TYR A 3 -7.95 12.47 -9.06
C TYR A 3 -8.76 11.41 -8.28
N ARG A 4 -8.59 10.15 -8.68
CA ARG A 4 -9.21 9.00 -8.02
C ARG A 4 -8.15 7.92 -7.83
N HIS A 5 -7.80 7.64 -6.58
CA HIS A 5 -6.73 6.70 -6.28
C HIS A 5 -7.02 5.27 -6.77
N SER A 6 -8.29 4.91 -6.96
CA SER A 6 -8.70 3.62 -7.54
C SER A 6 -8.13 3.32 -8.93
N PHE A 7 -7.68 4.33 -9.70
CA PHE A 7 -7.00 4.09 -10.98
C PHE A 7 -5.51 3.75 -10.80
N HIS A 8 -4.95 3.95 -9.62
CA HIS A 8 -3.52 3.81 -9.34
C HIS A 8 -3.24 2.86 -8.17
N ALA A 9 -4.30 2.31 -7.57
CA ALA A 9 -4.20 1.47 -6.39
C ALA A 9 -3.31 0.26 -6.67
N GLY A 10 -2.34 0.04 -5.77
CA GLY A 10 -1.40 -1.07 -5.86
C GLY A 10 -0.27 -0.87 -6.87
N ASN A 11 -0.06 0.34 -7.41
CA ASN A 11 1.10 0.61 -8.25
C ASN A 11 2.44 0.55 -7.47
N SER A 12 3.56 0.76 -8.15
CA SER A 12 4.89 0.72 -7.52
C SER A 12 5.07 1.78 -6.43
N ALA A 13 4.44 2.95 -6.56
CA ALA A 13 4.49 3.99 -5.53
C ALA A 13 3.75 3.56 -4.26
N ASP A 14 2.60 2.88 -4.39
CA ASP A 14 1.89 2.29 -3.26
C ASP A 14 2.70 1.22 -2.55
N VAL A 15 3.42 0.38 -3.30
CA VAL A 15 4.33 -0.62 -2.72
C VAL A 15 5.40 0.06 -1.86
N VAL A 16 6.09 1.08 -2.38
CA VAL A 16 7.13 1.80 -1.64
C VAL A 16 6.55 2.53 -0.42
N LYS A 17 5.46 3.27 -0.61
CA LYS A 17 4.76 4.02 0.43
C LYS A 17 4.33 3.12 1.58
N HIS A 18 3.62 2.03 1.31
CA HIS A 18 3.08 1.17 2.37
C HIS A 18 4.20 0.34 3.02
N SER A 19 5.21 -0.11 2.27
CA SER A 19 6.38 -0.78 2.87
C SER A 19 7.09 0.11 3.87
N LEU A 20 7.32 1.38 3.52
CA LEU A 20 7.90 2.37 4.43
C LEU A 20 7.01 2.63 5.65
N LEU A 21 5.70 2.79 5.44
CA LEU A 21 4.75 3.00 6.54
C LEU A 21 4.76 1.84 7.53
N ILE A 22 4.76 0.60 7.03
CA ILE A 22 4.83 -0.62 7.86
C ILE A 22 6.13 -0.64 8.67
N ALA A 23 7.28 -0.45 8.01
CA ALA A 23 8.57 -0.41 8.67
C ALA A 23 8.65 0.69 9.75
N LEU A 24 8.09 1.87 9.46
CA LEU A 24 8.03 2.99 10.41
C LEU A 24 7.16 2.65 11.62
N ILE A 25 5.96 2.10 11.42
CA ILE A 25 5.07 1.71 12.51
C ILE A 25 5.75 0.65 13.39
N ARG A 26 6.39 -0.36 12.79
CA ARG A 26 7.14 -1.38 13.53
C ARG A 26 8.27 -0.78 14.37
N ALA A 27 9.02 0.16 13.80
CA ALA A 27 10.09 0.86 14.51
C ALA A 27 9.54 1.70 15.68
N LEU A 28 8.43 2.40 15.49
CA LEU A 28 7.79 3.21 16.54
C LEU A 28 7.22 2.34 17.67
N GLN A 29 6.72 1.15 17.34
CA GLN A 29 6.22 0.16 18.31
C GLN A 29 7.30 -0.47 19.19
N LEU A 30 8.60 -0.26 18.90
CA LEU A 30 9.69 -0.67 19.81
C LEU A 30 9.62 0.06 21.16
N LYS A 31 9.03 1.27 21.18
CA LYS A 31 8.78 2.02 22.41
C LYS A 31 7.37 1.70 22.92
N GLN A 32 7.26 1.38 24.21
CA GLN A 32 5.95 1.23 24.84
C GLN A 32 5.17 2.55 24.84
N GLY A 33 3.95 2.52 24.34
CA GLY A 33 3.05 3.66 24.25
C GLY A 33 2.06 3.51 23.10
N ALA A 34 0.93 4.22 23.19
CA ALA A 34 -0.02 4.29 22.09
C ALA A 34 0.56 5.15 20.94
N LEU A 35 0.25 4.79 19.70
CA LEU A 35 0.53 5.60 18.52
C LEU A 35 -0.75 6.27 18.03
N THR A 36 -0.66 7.56 17.70
CA THR A 36 -1.70 8.27 16.95
C THR A 36 -1.27 8.36 15.50
N LEU A 37 -2.06 7.80 14.59
CA LEU A 37 -1.85 7.94 13.15
C LEU A 37 -2.76 9.04 12.60
N ILE A 38 -2.17 10.01 11.91
CA ILE A 38 -2.88 11.08 11.22
C ILE A 38 -2.60 10.93 9.73
N ASP A 39 -3.61 10.49 8.98
CA ASP A 39 -3.54 10.42 7.53
C ASP A 39 -4.37 11.55 6.92
N THR A 40 -3.67 12.55 6.38
CA THR A 40 -4.29 13.75 5.80
C THR A 40 -5.04 13.45 4.50
N HIS A 41 -4.72 12.33 3.83
CA HIS A 41 -5.26 11.97 2.51
C HIS A 41 -5.51 10.46 2.42
N SER A 42 -6.27 9.92 3.37
CA SER A 42 -6.49 8.46 3.54
C SER A 42 -7.21 7.75 2.40
N GLY A 43 -7.91 8.50 1.54
CA GLY A 43 -8.70 7.92 0.46
C GLY A 43 -9.83 7.02 0.99
N CYS A 44 -10.06 5.88 0.31
CA CYS A 44 -11.15 4.95 0.63
C CYS A 44 -10.74 3.76 1.51
N GLY A 45 -9.47 3.66 1.91
CA GLY A 45 -8.93 2.53 2.66
C GLY A 45 -8.64 1.31 1.78
N LEU A 46 -9.70 0.65 1.26
CA LEU A 46 -9.58 -0.51 0.37
C LEU A 46 -9.99 -0.17 -1.06
N TYR A 47 -9.33 -0.83 -2.02
CA TYR A 47 -9.60 -0.68 -3.44
C TYR A 47 -9.73 -2.05 -4.10
N ASP A 48 -10.77 -2.21 -4.92
CA ASP A 48 -10.95 -3.39 -5.76
C ASP A 48 -10.02 -3.31 -6.97
N LEU A 49 -9.04 -4.22 -7.04
CA LEU A 49 -8.06 -4.30 -8.12
C LEU A 49 -8.63 -4.98 -9.37
N ASP A 50 -9.72 -5.74 -9.26
CA ASP A 50 -10.41 -6.37 -10.37
C ASP A 50 -11.50 -5.45 -10.97
N GLY A 51 -11.82 -4.35 -10.29
CA GLY A 51 -12.80 -3.36 -10.73
C GLY A 51 -12.35 -2.50 -11.92
N ASP A 52 -13.33 -1.99 -12.68
CA ASP A 52 -13.14 -1.24 -13.94
C ASP A 52 -12.07 -0.13 -13.87
N ARG A 53 -11.95 0.57 -12.74
CA ARG A 53 -11.02 1.70 -12.61
C ARG A 53 -9.57 1.23 -12.52
N ALA A 54 -9.30 0.19 -11.74
CA ALA A 54 -7.96 -0.36 -11.61
C ALA A 54 -7.54 -1.05 -12.92
N GLN A 55 -8.47 -1.77 -13.56
CA GLN A 55 -8.22 -2.48 -14.82
C GLN A 55 -7.95 -1.54 -16.00
N ARG A 56 -8.48 -0.31 -15.99
CA ARG A 56 -8.22 0.69 -17.06
C ARG A 56 -6.75 1.10 -17.17
N THR A 57 -6.00 1.09 -16.08
CA THR A 57 -4.56 1.43 -16.09
C THR A 57 -3.70 0.18 -15.93
N GLY A 58 -4.18 -0.82 -15.19
CA GLY A 58 -3.47 -2.07 -14.91
C GLY A 58 -2.22 -1.90 -14.05
N GLU A 59 -2.02 -0.74 -13.39
CA GLU A 59 -0.79 -0.41 -12.68
C GLU A 59 -0.43 -1.42 -11.57
N ALA A 60 -1.43 -2.03 -10.94
CA ALA A 60 -1.27 -3.06 -9.92
C ALA A 60 -0.42 -4.26 -10.38
N THR A 61 -0.47 -4.58 -11.68
CA THR A 61 0.28 -5.69 -12.30
C THR A 61 1.79 -5.49 -12.23
N GLN A 62 2.25 -4.24 -12.21
CA GLN A 62 3.67 -3.90 -12.08
C GLN A 62 4.07 -3.49 -10.66
N GLY A 63 3.11 -3.34 -9.75
CA GLY A 63 3.34 -3.07 -8.33
C GLY A 63 2.97 -4.28 -7.48
N VAL A 64 1.87 -4.16 -6.75
CA VAL A 64 1.48 -5.03 -5.66
C VAL A 64 1.35 -6.50 -6.06
N LEU A 65 0.89 -6.81 -7.27
CA LEU A 65 0.76 -8.21 -7.72
C LEU A 65 2.12 -8.90 -7.87
N ARG A 66 3.16 -8.18 -8.27
CA ARG A 66 4.54 -8.70 -8.27
C ARG A 66 5.08 -8.83 -6.86
N THR A 67 4.80 -7.85 -6.00
CA THR A 67 5.23 -7.86 -4.60
C THR A 67 4.70 -9.08 -3.84
N PHE A 68 3.44 -9.46 -4.06
CA PHE A 68 2.87 -10.68 -3.44
C PHE A 68 3.56 -11.97 -3.90
N ALA A 69 3.97 -12.03 -5.16
CA ALA A 69 4.68 -13.19 -5.72
C ALA A 69 6.19 -13.23 -5.39
N ASP A 70 6.79 -12.10 -4.97
CA ASP A 70 8.22 -12.00 -4.69
C ASP A 70 8.57 -12.64 -3.33
N PRO A 71 9.42 -13.68 -3.27
CA PRO A 71 9.74 -14.37 -2.02
C PRO A 71 10.68 -13.59 -1.09
N ASN A 72 11.15 -12.39 -1.47
CA ASN A 72 12.08 -11.61 -0.66
C ASN A 72 11.57 -11.40 0.79
N PRO A 73 12.34 -11.80 1.81
CA PRO A 73 11.90 -11.71 3.20
C PRO A 73 11.64 -10.27 3.67
N LEU A 74 12.21 -9.26 3.02
CA LEU A 74 11.93 -7.85 3.33
C LEU A 74 10.48 -7.46 3.05
N LEU A 75 9.76 -8.24 2.24
CA LEU A 75 8.35 -8.02 1.91
C LEU A 75 7.40 -8.82 2.80
N ASN A 76 7.90 -9.56 3.80
CA ASN A 76 7.04 -10.39 4.65
C ASN A 76 5.98 -9.58 5.38
N ASP A 77 6.36 -8.49 6.04
CA ASP A 77 5.40 -7.65 6.77
C ASP A 77 4.41 -6.92 5.84
N TYR A 78 4.79 -6.69 4.58
CA TYR A 78 3.90 -6.11 3.57
C TYR A 78 2.82 -7.10 3.12
N ARG A 79 3.14 -8.40 3.10
CA ARG A 79 2.27 -9.47 2.60
C ARG A 79 1.42 -10.14 3.70
N ALA A 80 1.76 -9.89 4.97
CA ALA A 80 1.10 -10.46 6.15
C ALA A 80 -0.30 -9.89 6.36
#